data_AF-A0A0H3ANB0-F1
#
_entry.id   AF-A0A0H3ANB0-F1
#
_cell.length_a   1.000
_cell.length_b   1.000
_cell.length_c   1.000
_cell.angle_alpha   90.00
_cell.angle_beta   90.00
_cell.angle_gamma   90.00
#
_symmetry.space_group_name_H-M   'P 1'
#
loop_
_entity.id
_entity.type
_entity.pdbx_description
1 polymer ?
#
loop_
_entity_poly.entity_id
_entity_poly.type
_entity_poly.pdbx_seq_one_letter_code
_entity_poly.pdbx_strand_id
1 'polypeptide(L)'
;MSFQQRIQHHPIAWACVIAGLSYSSYSQAACEIQDLQPARDLPAQIAVATQACYNSWFYAPTATLDNLYSEASLAHLQTVLDAEIARYTGEAQQARRLENYGEFIRAAYYVRYNAGREPYSQALSQRFAQSIDRFLRHPHAFDQGREQVGAMKSLSLMVDNVKQLPLTMDAMILALHRFNRETAQDTQWVDGLNNLFRAMSGHVGNSEFYRYLAANTQHIDTLYRFALDNEWALETDAEFLVYNALRETGAY
;
A
#
# COMPACT_ATOMS: atom_id res chain seq x y z
N MET A 1 61.27 71.60 -0.62
CA MET A 1 61.39 70.63 -1.73
C MET A 1 60.47 69.46 -1.42
N SER A 2 59.50 69.23 -2.33
CA SER A 2 58.53 68.11 -2.52
C SER A 2 58.01 67.40 -1.25
N PHE A 3 56.76 67.52 -0.78
CA PHE A 3 55.42 67.51 -1.40
C PHE A 3 55.09 66.24 -2.21
N GLN A 4 54.22 65.40 -1.63
CA GLN A 4 53.35 64.45 -2.31
C GLN A 4 51.97 64.51 -1.63
N GLN A 5 50.98 65.04 -2.35
CA GLN A 5 49.56 64.80 -2.12
C GLN A 5 48.96 64.42 -3.47
N ARG A 6 48.29 63.27 -3.54
CA ARG A 6 47.36 62.94 -4.62
C ARG A 6 45.97 62.85 -4.04
N ILE A 7 45.10 63.66 -4.62
CA ILE A 7 43.68 63.82 -4.33
C ILE A 7 42.88 62.69 -4.99
N GLN A 8 41.74 62.41 -4.35
CA GLN A 8 40.75 61.35 -4.55
C GLN A 8 40.22 61.18 -5.97
N HIS A 9 39.94 59.92 -6.32
CA HIS A 9 38.95 59.55 -7.33
C HIS A 9 37.91 58.63 -6.68
N HIS A 10 36.64 59.05 -6.74
CA HIS A 10 35.49 58.17 -6.50
C HIS A 10 35.17 57.38 -7.77
N PRO A 11 34.88 56.08 -7.63
CA PRO A 11 33.92 55.43 -8.50
C PRO A 11 32.79 54.80 -7.69
N ILE A 12 31.56 55.06 -8.16
CA ILE A 12 30.31 54.42 -7.75
C ILE A 12 30.40 52.92 -8.06
N ALA A 13 30.25 52.06 -7.05
CA ALA A 13 30.15 50.62 -7.24
C ALA A 13 28.81 50.12 -6.68
N TRP A 14 28.03 49.55 -7.58
CA TRP A 14 26.68 49.02 -7.39
C TRP A 14 26.69 47.81 -6.46
N ALA A 15 25.79 47.83 -5.47
CA ALA A 15 25.50 46.67 -4.63
C ALA A 15 24.45 45.79 -5.34
N CYS A 16 24.87 44.63 -5.87
CA CYS A 16 23.95 43.55 -6.22
C CYS A 16 23.83 42.60 -5.03
N VAL A 17 22.72 42.68 -4.31
CA VAL A 17 22.29 41.68 -3.33
C VAL A 17 21.82 40.45 -4.11
N ILE A 18 22.63 39.40 -4.14
CA ILE A 18 22.18 38.08 -4.59
C ILE A 18 21.50 37.43 -3.39
N ALA A 19 20.19 37.65 -3.26
CA ALA A 19 19.35 36.75 -2.50
C ALA A 19 19.27 35.44 -3.30
N GLY A 20 20.17 34.51 -2.99
CA GLY A 20 20.08 33.14 -3.48
C GLY A 20 18.77 32.54 -2.98
N LEU A 21 17.79 32.42 -3.87
CA LEU A 21 16.69 31.50 -3.67
C LEU A 21 17.32 30.11 -3.63
N SER A 22 17.50 29.57 -2.43
CA SER A 22 17.75 28.16 -2.21
C SER A 22 16.51 27.41 -2.69
N TYR A 23 16.41 27.17 -4.00
CA TYR A 23 15.56 26.13 -4.51
C TYR A 23 16.13 24.84 -3.96
N SER A 24 15.48 24.26 -2.95
CA SER A 24 15.68 22.87 -2.61
C SER A 24 15.38 22.08 -3.87
N SER A 25 16.42 21.71 -4.62
CA SER A 25 16.32 20.70 -5.65
C SER A 25 15.97 19.42 -4.92
N TYR A 26 14.68 19.08 -4.87
CA TYR A 26 14.28 17.72 -4.55
C TYR A 26 14.96 16.86 -5.61
N SER A 27 15.95 16.06 -5.19
CA SER A 27 16.43 14.97 -6.03
C SER A 27 15.19 14.16 -6.38
N GLN A 28 14.81 14.13 -7.66
CA GLN A 28 13.79 13.18 -8.12
C GLN A 28 14.24 11.81 -7.63
N ALA A 29 13.37 11.16 -6.85
CA ALA A 29 13.68 9.85 -6.37
C ALA A 29 13.68 8.93 -7.60
N ALA A 30 14.76 8.18 -7.83
CA ALA A 30 14.90 7.26 -8.97
C ALA A 30 13.91 6.08 -8.98
N CYS A 31 12.79 6.21 -8.27
CA CYS A 31 11.65 5.31 -8.21
C CYS A 31 10.34 5.97 -8.66
N GLU A 32 10.33 7.22 -9.13
CA GLU A 32 9.14 7.81 -9.77
C GLU A 32 8.80 7.08 -11.07
N ILE A 33 7.54 7.11 -11.49
CA ILE A 33 7.05 6.29 -12.60
C ILE A 33 7.82 6.53 -13.90
N GLN A 34 8.25 7.77 -14.17
CA GLN A 34 9.00 8.11 -15.37
C GLN A 34 10.45 7.61 -15.34
N ASP A 35 11.00 7.31 -14.17
CA ASP A 35 12.37 6.83 -14.01
C ASP A 35 12.45 5.31 -14.11
N LEU A 36 11.32 4.62 -13.92
CA LEU A 36 11.25 3.16 -13.96
C LEU A 36 11.44 2.61 -15.37
N GLN A 37 12.37 1.66 -15.50
CA GLN A 37 12.63 0.96 -16.75
C GLN A 37 11.90 -0.39 -16.84
N PRO A 38 11.38 -0.81 -18.01
CA PRO A 38 10.60 -2.04 -18.15
C PRO A 38 11.32 -3.37 -17.88
N ALA A 39 10.49 -4.38 -17.59
CA ALA A 39 10.68 -5.82 -17.67
C ALA A 39 11.72 -6.49 -16.74
N ARG A 40 13.03 -6.28 -16.91
CA ARG A 40 14.02 -7.15 -16.23
C ARG A 40 14.46 -6.64 -14.86
N ASP A 41 14.66 -5.34 -14.74
CA ASP A 41 15.14 -4.72 -13.49
C ASP A 41 14.01 -4.05 -12.71
N LEU A 42 12.76 -4.09 -13.22
CA LEU A 42 11.62 -3.43 -12.60
C LEU A 42 11.38 -3.89 -11.15
N PRO A 43 11.42 -5.19 -10.79
CA PRO A 43 11.27 -5.61 -9.40
C PRO A 43 12.39 -5.10 -8.49
N ALA A 44 13.62 -4.95 -8.99
CA ALA A 44 14.72 -4.42 -8.20
C ALA A 44 14.57 -2.91 -7.96
N GLN A 45 14.10 -2.16 -8.97
CA GLN A 45 13.81 -0.73 -8.85
C GLN A 45 12.66 -0.47 -7.86
N ILE A 46 11.58 -1.26 -7.91
CA ILE A 46 10.47 -1.16 -6.95
C ILE A 46 10.94 -1.54 -5.55
N ALA A 47 11.78 -2.57 -5.40
CA ALA A 47 12.26 -3.03 -4.10
C ALA A 47 12.94 -1.93 -3.27
N VAL A 48 13.70 -1.04 -3.93
CA VAL A 48 14.46 0.03 -3.28
C VAL A 48 13.69 1.36 -3.20
N ALA A 49 12.43 1.39 -3.66
CA ALA A 49 11.61 2.58 -3.64
C ALA A 49 11.34 3.08 -2.22
N THR A 50 11.04 4.36 -2.12
CA THR A 50 10.59 5.00 -0.88
C THR A 50 9.13 5.42 -1.01
N GLN A 51 8.46 5.67 0.11
CA GLN A 51 7.05 6.10 0.13
C GLN A 51 6.80 7.39 -0.68
N ALA A 52 7.84 8.23 -0.89
CA ALA A 52 7.74 9.42 -1.74
C ALA A 52 7.36 9.08 -3.20
N CYS A 53 7.67 7.88 -3.67
CA CYS A 53 7.39 7.45 -5.04
C CYS A 53 5.95 6.96 -5.25
N TYR A 54 5.22 6.61 -4.18
CA TYR A 54 3.90 5.99 -4.32
C TYR A 54 2.91 6.91 -5.04
N ASN A 55 2.95 8.22 -4.74
CA ASN A 55 2.09 9.17 -5.42
C ASN A 55 2.28 9.10 -6.94
N SER A 56 3.53 9.14 -7.42
CA SER A 56 3.85 9.03 -8.84
C SER A 56 3.30 7.75 -9.49
N TRP A 57 3.27 6.63 -8.75
CA TRP A 57 2.71 5.37 -9.23
C TRP A 57 1.20 5.43 -9.43
N PHE A 58 0.46 6.00 -8.47
CA PHE A 58 -1.00 6.10 -8.55
C PHE A 58 -1.50 7.16 -9.55
N TYR A 59 -0.65 8.15 -9.89
CA TYR A 59 -0.93 9.17 -10.91
C TYR A 59 -0.20 8.92 -12.24
N ALA A 60 0.24 7.68 -12.47
CA ALA A 60 0.93 7.31 -13.69
C ALA A 60 0.07 7.61 -14.95
N PRO A 61 0.68 8.11 -16.04
CA PRO A 61 -0.03 8.30 -17.31
C PRO A 61 -0.63 6.99 -17.84
N THR A 62 -1.75 7.06 -18.56
CA THR A 62 -2.41 5.87 -19.14
C THR A 62 -1.49 5.06 -20.06
N ALA A 63 -0.51 5.71 -20.71
CA ALA A 63 0.50 5.02 -21.54
C ALA A 63 1.33 3.98 -20.75
N THR A 64 1.42 4.12 -19.42
CA THR A 64 2.09 3.18 -18.52
C THR A 64 1.40 1.81 -18.47
N LEU A 65 0.11 1.74 -18.80
CA LEU A 65 -0.69 0.51 -18.80
C LEU A 65 -0.22 -0.52 -19.82
N ASP A 66 0.43 -0.08 -20.90
CA ASP A 66 0.87 -0.95 -21.98
C ASP A 66 2.34 -1.39 -21.80
N ASN A 67 3.06 -0.90 -20.77
CA ASN A 67 4.44 -1.28 -20.46
C ASN A 67 4.67 -1.73 -19.00
N LEU A 68 4.90 -0.81 -18.05
CA LEU A 68 5.23 -1.08 -16.65
C LEU A 68 4.06 -1.76 -15.92
N TYR A 69 2.84 -1.33 -16.23
CA TYR A 69 1.60 -1.92 -15.71
C TYR A 69 0.97 -2.93 -16.67
N SER A 70 1.75 -3.51 -17.60
CA SER A 70 1.26 -4.60 -18.43
C SER A 70 1.03 -5.88 -17.60
N GLU A 71 0.14 -6.76 -18.09
CA GLU A 71 -0.12 -8.05 -17.44
C GLU A 71 1.17 -8.91 -17.33
N ALA A 72 2.05 -8.84 -18.32
CA ALA A 72 3.35 -9.54 -18.28
C ALA A 72 4.25 -9.01 -17.15
N SER A 73 4.34 -7.69 -16.99
CA SER A 73 5.11 -7.06 -15.90
C SER A 73 4.55 -7.44 -14.53
N LEU A 74 3.23 -7.40 -14.36
CA LEU A 74 2.57 -7.79 -13.12
C LEU A 74 2.69 -9.29 -12.83
N ALA A 75 2.63 -10.15 -13.84
CA ALA A 75 2.85 -11.59 -13.66
C ALA A 75 4.28 -11.90 -13.21
N HIS A 76 5.28 -11.17 -13.74
CA HIS A 76 6.65 -11.28 -13.26
C HIS A 76 6.79 -10.81 -11.81
N LEU A 77 6.20 -9.66 -11.47
CA LEU A 77 6.17 -9.15 -10.09
C LEU A 77 5.48 -10.10 -9.12
N GLN A 78 4.42 -10.80 -9.55
CA GLN A 78 3.76 -11.82 -8.73
C GLN A 78 4.72 -12.95 -8.35
N THR A 79 5.57 -13.40 -9.29
CA THR A 79 6.58 -14.43 -8.99
C THR A 79 7.64 -13.92 -8.02
N VAL A 80 8.04 -12.65 -8.12
CA VAL A 80 8.99 -12.02 -7.19
C VAL A 80 8.37 -11.84 -5.81
N LEU A 81 7.13 -11.38 -5.73
CA LEU A 81 6.37 -11.22 -4.49
C LEU A 81 6.27 -12.56 -3.74
N ASP A 82 5.96 -13.64 -4.44
CA ASP A 82 5.92 -14.99 -3.87
C ASP A 82 7.25 -15.41 -3.23
N ALA A 83 8.35 -15.17 -3.93
CA ALA A 83 9.68 -15.47 -3.43
C ALA A 83 10.03 -14.60 -2.21
N GLU A 84 9.61 -13.33 -2.19
CA GLU A 84 9.79 -12.44 -1.03
C GLU A 84 8.99 -12.92 0.18
N ILE A 85 7.72 -13.31 -0.01
CA ILE A 85 6.87 -13.83 1.06
C ILE A 85 7.44 -15.13 1.63
N ALA A 86 7.89 -16.05 0.77
CA ALA A 86 8.43 -17.34 1.18
C ALA A 86 9.71 -17.23 2.03
N ARG A 87 10.49 -16.15 1.85
CA ARG A 87 11.74 -15.88 2.59
C ARG A 87 11.58 -14.82 3.68
N TYR A 88 10.36 -14.34 3.93
CA TYR A 88 10.11 -13.28 4.89
C TYR A 88 10.39 -13.77 6.31
N THR A 89 11.12 -12.98 7.08
CA THR A 89 11.56 -13.32 8.45
C THR A 89 11.12 -12.28 9.48
N GLY A 90 10.24 -11.34 9.08
CA GLY A 90 9.83 -10.22 9.93
C GLY A 90 10.78 -9.03 9.88
N GLU A 91 11.88 -9.09 9.12
CA GLU A 91 12.85 -8.01 9.05
C GLU A 91 12.30 -6.77 8.33
N ALA A 92 12.60 -5.58 8.87
CA ALA A 92 12.04 -4.31 8.40
C ALA A 92 12.36 -4.03 6.92
N GLN A 93 13.56 -4.42 6.46
CA GLN A 93 13.94 -4.26 5.06
C GLN A 93 13.13 -5.18 4.12
N GLN A 94 12.79 -6.39 4.56
CA GLN A 94 11.95 -7.31 3.80
C GLN A 94 10.50 -6.80 3.76
N ALA A 95 9.98 -6.36 4.91
CA ALA A 95 8.65 -5.78 5.00
C ALA A 95 8.48 -4.55 4.09
N ARG A 96 9.47 -3.66 4.06
CA ARG A 96 9.49 -2.52 3.13
C ARG A 96 9.43 -2.94 1.65
N ARG A 97 10.11 -4.03 1.27
CA ARG A 97 10.01 -4.56 -0.10
C ARG A 97 8.62 -5.09 -0.40
N LEU A 98 8.01 -5.82 0.54
CA LEU A 98 6.64 -6.30 0.43
C LEU A 98 5.63 -5.14 0.29
N GLU A 99 5.78 -4.08 1.09
CA GLU A 99 5.00 -2.84 0.97
C GLU A 99 5.17 -2.22 -0.42
N ASN A 100 6.40 -2.03 -0.88
CA ASN A 100 6.68 -1.45 -2.19
C ASN A 100 6.05 -2.26 -3.35
N TYR A 101 6.15 -3.59 -3.31
CA TYR A 101 5.49 -4.44 -4.30
C TYR A 101 3.98 -4.31 -4.24
N GLY A 102 3.40 -4.35 -3.03
CA GLY A 102 1.96 -4.15 -2.82
C GLY A 102 1.47 -2.82 -3.39
N GLU A 103 2.11 -1.70 -3.05
CA GLU A 103 1.71 -0.38 -3.52
C GLU A 103 1.83 -0.23 -5.05
N PHE A 104 2.89 -0.76 -5.66
CA PHE A 104 3.05 -0.71 -7.11
C PHE A 104 1.95 -1.50 -7.84
N ILE A 105 1.62 -2.71 -7.35
CA ILE A 105 0.55 -3.53 -7.93
C ILE A 105 -0.80 -2.84 -7.73
N ARG A 106 -1.08 -2.30 -6.54
CA ARG A 106 -2.31 -1.54 -6.26
C ARG A 106 -2.46 -0.34 -7.18
N ALA A 107 -1.38 0.39 -7.41
CA ALA A 107 -1.35 1.50 -8.35
C ALA A 107 -1.70 1.05 -9.78
N ALA A 108 -1.17 -0.09 -10.24
CA ALA A 108 -1.47 -0.63 -11.56
C ALA A 108 -2.98 -0.93 -11.74
N TYR A 109 -3.60 -1.60 -10.78
CA TYR A 109 -5.04 -1.89 -10.78
C TYR A 109 -5.88 -0.59 -10.69
N TYR A 110 -5.47 0.35 -9.84
CA TYR A 110 -6.15 1.65 -9.70
C TYR A 110 -6.12 2.47 -11.00
N VAL A 111 -4.95 2.63 -11.60
CA VAL A 111 -4.78 3.41 -12.84
C VAL A 111 -5.57 2.76 -13.98
N ARG A 112 -5.54 1.43 -14.10
CA ARG A 112 -6.31 0.70 -15.12
C ARG A 112 -7.82 0.92 -14.98
N TYR A 113 -8.33 0.82 -13.75
CA TYR A 113 -9.74 1.04 -13.45
C TYR A 113 -10.18 2.47 -13.80
N ASN A 114 -9.44 3.49 -13.35
CA ASN A 114 -9.77 4.89 -13.62
C ASN A 114 -9.62 5.27 -15.11
N ALA A 115 -8.77 4.56 -15.85
CA ALA A 115 -8.65 4.73 -17.30
C ALA A 115 -9.78 4.05 -18.08
N GLY A 116 -10.72 3.34 -17.42
CA GLY A 116 -11.81 2.62 -18.08
C GLY A 116 -11.34 1.51 -19.01
N ARG A 117 -10.14 0.96 -18.78
CA ARG A 117 -9.61 -0.16 -19.55
C ARG A 117 -10.18 -1.47 -19.00
N GLU A 118 -10.25 -2.48 -19.86
CA GLU A 118 -10.61 -3.84 -19.45
C GLU A 118 -9.80 -4.28 -18.23
N PRO A 119 -10.38 -5.00 -17.26
CA PRO A 119 -9.63 -5.52 -16.13
C PRO A 119 -8.44 -6.40 -16.56
N TYR A 120 -7.46 -6.56 -15.66
CA TYR A 120 -6.47 -7.64 -15.82
C TYR A 120 -7.16 -9.01 -15.81
N SER A 121 -6.50 -10.02 -16.35
CA SER A 121 -7.08 -11.36 -16.39
C SER A 121 -7.45 -11.87 -14.99
N GLN A 122 -8.56 -12.60 -14.92
CA GLN A 122 -9.00 -13.24 -13.68
C GLN A 122 -7.89 -14.13 -13.09
N ALA A 123 -7.16 -14.85 -13.94
CA ALA A 123 -6.06 -15.70 -13.53
C ALA A 123 -4.93 -14.91 -12.84
N LEU A 124 -4.58 -13.71 -13.32
CA LEU A 124 -3.59 -12.87 -12.66
C LEU A 124 -4.09 -12.40 -11.28
N SER A 125 -5.32 -11.89 -11.21
CA SER A 125 -5.92 -11.44 -9.95
C SER A 125 -5.99 -12.56 -8.91
N GLN A 126 -6.34 -13.78 -9.31
CA GLN A 126 -6.37 -14.95 -8.42
C GLN A 126 -4.97 -15.32 -7.89
N ARG A 127 -3.92 -15.24 -8.71
CA ARG A 127 -2.54 -15.47 -8.26
C ARG A 127 -2.10 -14.44 -7.22
N PHE A 128 -2.45 -13.17 -7.41
CA PHE A 128 -2.20 -12.15 -6.39
C PHE A 128 -2.97 -12.43 -5.10
N ALA A 129 -4.24 -12.84 -5.19
CA ALA A 129 -5.02 -13.25 -4.01
C ALA A 129 -4.35 -14.40 -3.23
N GLN A 130 -3.84 -15.41 -3.93
CA GLN A 130 -3.08 -16.51 -3.32
C GLN A 130 -1.74 -16.06 -2.72
N SER A 131 -1.12 -15.00 -3.27
CA SER A 131 0.07 -14.38 -2.70
C SER A 131 -0.29 -13.67 -1.39
N ILE A 132 -1.38 -12.90 -1.38
CA ILE A 132 -1.88 -12.20 -0.20
C ILE A 132 -2.30 -13.18 0.91
N ASP A 133 -3.04 -14.24 0.59
CA ASP A 133 -3.44 -15.27 1.58
C ASP A 133 -2.21 -15.91 2.24
N ARG A 134 -1.18 -16.27 1.45
CA ARG A 134 0.09 -16.78 2.00
C ARG A 134 0.78 -15.77 2.90
N PHE A 135 0.83 -14.50 2.51
CA PHE A 135 1.38 -13.45 3.37
C PHE A 135 0.59 -13.32 4.66
N LEU A 136 -0.74 -13.22 4.62
CA LEU A 136 -1.58 -13.05 5.82
C LEU A 136 -1.50 -14.26 6.77
N ARG A 137 -1.18 -15.45 6.26
CA ARG A 137 -0.94 -16.65 7.09
C ARG A 137 0.49 -16.75 7.63
N HIS A 138 1.38 -15.85 7.23
CA HIS A 138 2.77 -15.86 7.65
C HIS A 138 2.89 -15.48 9.14
N PRO A 139 3.80 -16.10 9.93
CA PRO A 139 3.96 -15.78 11.36
C PRO A 139 4.20 -14.30 11.65
N HIS A 140 4.95 -13.65 10.75
CA HIS A 140 5.37 -12.24 10.85
C HIS A 140 4.45 -11.24 10.11
N ALA A 141 3.28 -11.68 9.64
CA ALA A 141 2.38 -10.83 8.85
C ALA A 141 1.79 -9.66 9.64
N PHE A 142 1.74 -9.79 10.97
CA PHE A 142 1.08 -8.84 11.87
C PHE A 142 2.01 -8.30 12.94
N ASP A 143 3.32 -8.38 12.74
CA ASP A 143 4.30 -7.71 13.61
C ASP A 143 4.04 -6.20 13.59
N GLN A 144 4.14 -5.53 14.74
CA GLN A 144 3.76 -4.11 14.92
C GLN A 144 4.90 -3.11 14.62
N GLY A 145 5.98 -3.56 13.99
CA GLY A 145 7.01 -2.64 13.50
C GLY A 145 6.47 -1.80 12.33
N ARG A 146 6.97 -0.57 12.17
CA ARG A 146 6.45 0.39 11.17
C ARG A 146 6.41 -0.20 9.76
N GLU A 147 7.51 -0.78 9.31
CA GLU A 147 7.61 -1.39 7.97
C GLU A 147 6.72 -2.63 7.83
N GLN A 148 6.57 -3.42 8.90
CA GLN A 148 5.72 -4.61 8.94
C GLN A 148 4.24 -4.23 8.85
N VAL A 149 3.82 -3.19 9.57
CA VAL A 149 2.49 -2.58 9.45
C VAL A 149 2.26 -2.04 8.04
N GLY A 150 3.26 -1.39 7.44
CA GLY A 150 3.22 -0.93 6.05
C GLY A 150 2.94 -2.07 5.06
N ALA A 151 3.71 -3.16 5.16
CA ALA A 151 3.53 -4.36 4.35
C ALA A 151 2.14 -4.97 4.54
N MET A 152 1.72 -5.13 5.81
CA MET A 152 0.44 -5.71 6.18
C MET A 152 -0.74 -4.91 5.62
N LYS A 153 -0.73 -3.59 5.80
CA LYS A 153 -1.75 -2.69 5.28
C LYS A 153 -1.75 -2.67 3.75
N SER A 154 -0.59 -2.64 3.12
CA SER A 154 -0.50 -2.60 1.66
C SER A 154 -1.06 -3.86 1.01
N LEU A 155 -0.58 -5.03 1.45
CA LEU A 155 -0.96 -6.32 0.86
C LEU A 155 -2.40 -6.72 1.18
N SER A 156 -2.90 -6.42 2.39
CA SER A 156 -4.31 -6.67 2.72
C SER A 156 -5.26 -5.77 1.93
N LEU A 157 -4.92 -4.48 1.73
CA LEU A 157 -5.74 -3.58 0.93
C LEU A 157 -5.77 -3.98 -0.55
N MET A 158 -4.71 -4.62 -1.05
CA MET A 158 -4.63 -5.11 -2.43
C MET A 158 -5.75 -6.13 -2.77
N VAL A 159 -6.35 -6.80 -1.79
CA VAL A 159 -7.50 -7.70 -2.00
C VAL A 159 -8.66 -6.98 -2.70
N ASP A 160 -8.94 -5.74 -2.30
CA ASP A 160 -9.98 -4.95 -2.94
C ASP A 160 -9.59 -4.53 -4.37
N ASN A 161 -8.33 -4.17 -4.58
CA ASN A 161 -7.82 -3.82 -5.91
C ASN A 161 -7.95 -4.98 -6.90
N VAL A 162 -7.63 -6.21 -6.49
CA VAL A 162 -7.70 -7.40 -7.36
C VAL A 162 -9.09 -8.02 -7.45
N LYS A 163 -10.04 -7.58 -6.60
CA LYS A 163 -11.42 -8.08 -6.52
C LYS A 163 -11.53 -9.59 -6.28
N GLN A 164 -10.73 -10.11 -5.34
CA GLN A 164 -10.66 -11.55 -5.01
C GLN A 164 -10.83 -11.85 -3.51
N LEU A 165 -11.69 -11.09 -2.81
CA LEU A 165 -11.95 -11.32 -1.38
C LEU A 165 -12.29 -12.79 -1.04
N PRO A 166 -13.11 -13.54 -1.80
CA PRO A 166 -13.41 -14.95 -1.50
C PRO A 166 -12.18 -15.84 -1.32
N LEU A 167 -11.05 -15.54 -1.97
CA LEU A 167 -9.82 -16.32 -1.88
C LEU A 167 -8.93 -15.94 -0.69
N THR A 168 -9.25 -14.88 0.02
CA THR A 168 -8.44 -14.33 1.14
C THR A 168 -9.24 -14.15 2.43
N MET A 169 -10.56 -14.30 2.36
CA MET A 169 -11.49 -14.03 3.45
C MET A 169 -11.14 -14.81 4.72
N ASP A 170 -10.83 -16.11 4.62
CA ASP A 170 -10.43 -16.92 5.77
C ASP A 170 -9.22 -16.32 6.52
N ALA A 171 -8.19 -15.90 5.79
CA ALA A 171 -7.00 -15.32 6.38
C ALA A 171 -7.26 -13.92 6.97
N MET A 172 -8.10 -13.12 6.32
CA MET A 172 -8.52 -11.81 6.83
C MET A 172 -9.39 -11.92 8.08
N ILE A 173 -10.29 -12.91 8.14
CA ILE A 173 -11.10 -13.20 9.34
C ILE A 173 -10.18 -13.69 10.48
N LEU A 174 -9.24 -14.59 10.18
CA LEU A 174 -8.26 -15.05 11.17
C LEU A 174 -7.40 -13.90 11.73
N ALA A 175 -7.12 -12.88 10.91
CA ALA A 175 -6.39 -11.68 11.33
C ALA A 175 -7.10 -10.94 12.47
N LEU A 176 -8.45 -10.91 12.46
CA LEU A 176 -9.23 -10.24 13.51
C LEU A 176 -8.99 -10.84 14.90
N HIS A 177 -8.66 -12.13 15.01
CA HIS A 177 -8.32 -12.76 16.30
C HIS A 177 -7.06 -12.19 16.95
N ARG A 178 -6.25 -11.42 16.20
CA ARG A 178 -5.07 -10.77 16.76
C ARG A 178 -5.41 -9.44 17.44
N PHE A 179 -6.58 -8.87 17.18
CA PHE A 179 -7.01 -7.63 17.82
C PHE A 179 -7.27 -7.86 19.31
N ASN A 180 -6.60 -7.07 20.13
CA ASN A 180 -6.74 -7.04 21.57
C ASN A 180 -6.32 -5.65 22.11
N ARG A 181 -6.37 -5.47 23.43
CA ARG A 181 -6.05 -4.19 24.09
C ARG A 181 -4.62 -3.69 23.86
N GLU A 182 -3.65 -4.59 23.66
CA GLU A 182 -2.27 -4.24 23.36
C GLU A 182 -2.14 -3.80 21.91
N THR A 183 -2.62 -4.61 20.96
CA THR A 183 -2.52 -4.28 19.53
C THR A 183 -3.33 -3.04 19.14
N ALA A 184 -4.40 -2.74 19.89
CA ALA A 184 -5.23 -1.55 19.67
C ALA A 184 -4.50 -0.22 19.94
N GLN A 185 -3.34 -0.25 20.60
CA GLN A 185 -2.53 0.95 20.85
C GLN A 185 -1.83 1.44 19.57
N ASP A 186 -1.66 0.59 18.57
CA ASP A 186 -1.10 0.96 17.27
C ASP A 186 -2.22 1.24 16.26
N THR A 187 -2.56 2.53 16.11
CA THR A 187 -3.64 2.96 15.21
C THR A 187 -3.39 2.61 13.74
N GLN A 188 -2.14 2.52 13.29
CA GLN A 188 -1.83 2.13 11.91
C GLN A 188 -2.02 0.64 11.70
N TRP A 189 -1.67 -0.17 12.70
CA TRP A 189 -1.94 -1.61 12.69
C TRP A 189 -3.45 -1.91 12.69
N VAL A 190 -4.21 -1.20 13.52
CA VAL A 190 -5.69 -1.29 13.56
C VAL A 190 -6.30 -0.87 12.22
N ASP A 191 -5.81 0.21 11.59
CA ASP A 191 -6.24 0.60 10.25
C ASP A 191 -5.93 -0.47 9.18
N GLY A 192 -4.84 -1.22 9.35
CA GLY A 192 -4.51 -2.38 8.53
C GLY A 192 -5.54 -3.50 8.65
N LEU A 193 -5.97 -3.86 9.87
CA LEU A 193 -7.05 -4.85 10.06
C LEU A 193 -8.38 -4.42 9.43
N ASN A 194 -8.65 -3.12 9.42
CA ASN A 194 -9.86 -2.56 8.82
C ASN A 194 -9.98 -2.83 7.31
N ASN A 195 -8.89 -3.23 6.64
CA ASN A 195 -8.89 -3.55 5.22
C ASN A 195 -9.83 -4.72 4.87
N LEU A 196 -10.13 -5.63 5.81
CA LEU A 196 -11.19 -6.63 5.60
C LEU A 196 -12.52 -5.95 5.29
N PHE A 197 -12.93 -4.99 6.12
CA PHE A 197 -14.22 -4.30 5.96
C PHE A 197 -14.24 -3.40 4.72
N ARG A 198 -13.11 -2.77 4.40
CA ARG A 198 -12.94 -2.04 3.12
C ARG A 198 -13.13 -2.99 1.93
N ALA A 199 -12.52 -4.16 1.98
CA ALA A 199 -12.68 -5.17 0.92
C ALA A 199 -14.13 -5.67 0.84
N MET A 200 -14.80 -5.98 1.95
CA MET A 200 -16.22 -6.39 1.95
C MET A 200 -17.09 -5.33 1.28
N SER A 201 -16.96 -4.06 1.70
CA SER A 201 -17.67 -2.95 1.08
C SER A 201 -17.34 -2.80 -0.42
N GLY A 202 -16.09 -2.99 -0.81
CA GLY A 202 -15.66 -2.91 -2.20
C GLY A 202 -16.09 -4.09 -3.08
N HIS A 203 -16.60 -5.17 -2.48
CA HIS A 203 -17.15 -6.34 -3.17
C HIS A 203 -18.68 -6.36 -3.20
N VAL A 204 -19.35 -5.34 -2.68
CA VAL A 204 -20.79 -5.14 -2.88
C VAL A 204 -21.10 -5.13 -4.38
N GLY A 205 -22.10 -5.90 -4.78
CA GLY A 205 -22.47 -6.10 -6.19
C GLY A 205 -21.68 -7.21 -6.91
N ASN A 206 -20.69 -7.84 -6.29
CA ASN A 206 -20.01 -9.01 -6.86
C ASN A 206 -20.76 -10.30 -6.50
N SER A 207 -21.36 -10.97 -7.50
CA SER A 207 -22.15 -12.19 -7.29
C SER A 207 -21.34 -13.37 -6.73
N GLU A 208 -20.04 -13.46 -7.04
CA GLU A 208 -19.16 -14.48 -6.48
C GLU A 208 -18.98 -14.29 -4.98
N PHE A 209 -18.90 -13.03 -4.51
CA PHE A 209 -18.79 -12.72 -3.09
C PHE A 209 -20.04 -13.15 -2.32
N TYR A 210 -21.25 -12.85 -2.81
CA TYR A 210 -22.48 -13.32 -2.18
C TYR A 210 -22.60 -14.84 -2.18
N ARG A 211 -22.21 -15.51 -3.28
CA ARG A 211 -22.21 -16.98 -3.32
C ARG A 211 -21.25 -17.58 -2.31
N TYR A 212 -20.08 -16.98 -2.17
CA TYR A 212 -19.10 -17.37 -1.17
C TYR A 212 -19.66 -17.19 0.25
N LEU A 213 -20.26 -16.05 0.59
CA LEU A 213 -20.84 -15.81 1.92
C LEU A 213 -21.98 -16.78 2.23
N ALA A 214 -22.87 -17.05 1.27
CA ALA A 214 -23.95 -18.01 1.43
C ALA A 214 -23.45 -19.44 1.69
N ALA A 215 -22.27 -19.80 1.17
CA ALA A 215 -21.62 -21.08 1.42
C ALA A 215 -20.76 -21.09 2.69
N ASN A 216 -20.48 -19.94 3.29
CA ASN A 216 -19.55 -19.76 4.41
C ASN A 216 -20.15 -18.88 5.52
N THR A 217 -21.37 -19.20 5.95
CA THR A 217 -22.11 -18.41 6.95
C THR A 217 -21.37 -18.29 8.29
N GLN A 218 -20.47 -19.23 8.61
CA GLN A 218 -19.62 -19.15 9.80
C GLN A 218 -18.75 -17.88 9.87
N HIS A 219 -18.45 -17.24 8.74
CA HIS A 219 -17.70 -15.98 8.73
C HIS A 219 -18.54 -14.82 9.24
N ILE A 220 -19.84 -14.79 8.92
CA ILE A 220 -20.77 -13.79 9.47
C ILE A 220 -20.91 -13.97 10.98
N ASP A 221 -21.05 -15.21 11.46
CA ASP A 221 -21.05 -15.52 12.90
C ASP A 221 -19.75 -15.06 13.59
N THR A 222 -18.61 -15.18 12.90
CA THR A 222 -17.31 -14.76 13.43
C THR A 222 -17.22 -13.24 13.55
N LEU A 223 -17.73 -12.49 12.58
CA LEU A 223 -17.82 -11.02 12.66
C LEU A 223 -18.73 -10.56 13.81
N TYR A 224 -19.86 -11.24 13.99
CA TYR A 224 -20.76 -10.96 15.10
C TYR A 224 -20.09 -11.20 16.45
N ARG A 225 -19.46 -12.36 16.65
CA ARG A 225 -18.73 -12.68 17.89
C ARG A 225 -17.56 -11.72 18.13
N PHE A 226 -16.81 -11.37 17.09
CA PHE A 226 -15.73 -10.39 17.17
C PHE A 226 -16.22 -9.06 17.76
N ALA A 227 -17.38 -8.57 17.31
CA ALA A 227 -17.95 -7.33 17.84
C ALA A 227 -18.30 -7.44 19.33
N LEU A 228 -18.94 -8.54 19.74
CA LEU A 228 -19.31 -8.77 21.15
C LEU A 228 -18.08 -8.92 22.06
N ASP A 229 -17.09 -9.69 21.63
CA ASP A 229 -15.88 -9.96 22.40
C ASP A 229 -14.99 -8.70 22.55
N ASN A 230 -15.21 -7.70 21.68
CA ASN A 230 -14.43 -6.47 21.62
C ASN A 230 -15.23 -5.20 21.93
N GLU A 231 -16.36 -5.31 22.64
CA GLU A 231 -17.14 -4.13 23.09
C GLU A 231 -16.29 -3.10 23.85
N TRP A 232 -15.24 -3.54 24.54
CA TRP A 232 -14.29 -2.66 25.22
C TRP A 232 -13.62 -1.64 24.29
N ALA A 233 -13.52 -1.91 22.99
CA ALA A 233 -12.89 -1.03 22.01
C ALA A 233 -13.78 0.18 21.63
N LEU A 234 -15.07 0.14 21.97
CA LEU A 234 -16.02 1.25 21.74
C LEU A 234 -15.66 2.53 22.51
N GLU A 235 -14.78 2.44 23.51
CA GLU A 235 -14.29 3.59 24.28
C GLU A 235 -12.88 4.01 23.85
N THR A 236 -12.45 3.60 22.64
CA THR A 236 -11.08 3.81 22.13
C THR A 236 -11.09 4.29 20.69
N ASP A 237 -9.94 4.73 20.18
CA ASP A 237 -9.77 5.11 18.77
C ASP A 237 -9.97 3.93 17.80
N ALA A 238 -10.07 2.69 18.29
CA ALA A 238 -10.29 1.48 17.50
C ALA A 238 -11.78 1.07 17.38
N GLU A 239 -12.71 1.88 17.90
CA GLU A 239 -14.17 1.59 17.90
C GLU A 239 -14.71 1.22 16.51
N PHE A 240 -14.14 1.78 15.45
CA PHE A 240 -14.59 1.59 14.08
C PHE A 240 -14.49 0.13 13.62
N LEU A 241 -13.57 -0.68 14.18
CA LEU A 241 -13.51 -2.12 13.85
C LEU A 241 -14.76 -2.85 14.35
N VAL A 242 -15.24 -2.52 15.55
CA VAL A 242 -16.45 -3.09 16.14
C VAL A 242 -17.69 -2.67 15.34
N TYR A 243 -17.80 -1.38 15.02
CA TYR A 243 -18.89 -0.86 14.19
C TYR A 243 -18.93 -1.49 12.81
N ASN A 244 -17.77 -1.64 12.15
CA ASN A 244 -17.70 -2.24 10.83
C ASN A 244 -18.04 -3.73 10.85
N ALA A 245 -17.63 -4.48 11.88
CA ALA A 245 -18.00 -5.88 12.05
C ALA A 245 -19.53 -6.05 12.18
N LEU A 246 -20.19 -5.23 13.01
CA LEU A 246 -21.65 -5.24 13.15
C LEU A 246 -22.36 -4.84 11.85
N ARG A 247 -21.86 -3.80 11.17
CA ARG A 247 -22.43 -3.33 9.89
C ARG A 247 -22.40 -4.44 8.85
N GLU A 248 -21.25 -5.10 8.66
CA GLU A 248 -21.14 -6.18 7.67
C GLU A 248 -21.91 -7.44 8.10
N THR A 249 -22.12 -7.68 9.40
CA THR A 249 -23.00 -8.77 9.88
C THR A 249 -24.46 -8.54 9.48
N GLY A 250 -24.95 -7.28 9.57
CA GLY A 250 -26.32 -6.95 9.21
C GLY A 250 -26.56 -6.74 7.71
N ALA A 251 -25.50 -6.71 6.90
CA ALA A 251 -25.58 -6.43 5.47
C ALA A 251 -25.78 -7.67 4.58
N TYR A 252 -25.54 -8.88 5.11
CA TYR A 252 -25.58 -10.16 4.38
C TYR A 252 -26.32 -11.23 5.16
#